data_AF-A0A8A2U910-F1
#
_entry.id   AF-A0A8A2U910-F1
#
_cell.length_a   1.000
_cell.length_b   1.000
_cell.length_c   1.000
_cell.angle_alpha   90.00
_cell.angle_beta   90.00
_cell.angle_gamma   90.00
#
_symmetry.space_group_name_H-M   'P 1'
#
loop_
_entity.id
_entity.type
_entity.pdbx_description
1 polymer ?
#
loop_
_entity_poly.entity_id
_entity_poly.type
_entity_poly.pdbx_seq_one_letter_code
_entity_poly.pdbx_strand_id
1 'polypeptide(L)'
;MDIRRLARGTVEWSRIERVVRTLADRYDRECVRVEFLEADNWLSTPCVIDDEWFVKIVSRQNALVHAVLTTGRNVGAFSSGTEGFFDRFDTPREMVEHEYEATERMQEIGLNAPRPIDAFEVNGLGVLVLEYLPEFRSLDDVPDDVVVQRAPELFAMLATLHEHGLAHGDLRAENILLCNDEFYFIDATSVHDDRVDETTAYDLACALAVLEPRIGPREAVDAAATAYNPSHLLSAREFLDFVRLRPDHEFDSTTLRSELEKVADLSGE
;
A
#
# COMPACT_ATOMS: atom_id res chain seq x y z
N MET A 1 -7.10 -9.07 28.44
CA MET A 1 -6.77 -9.98 27.32
C MET A 1 -6.64 -9.09 26.11
N ASP A 2 -5.46 -9.04 25.52
CA ASP A 2 -5.14 -8.08 24.46
C ASP A 2 -5.72 -8.59 23.14
N ILE A 3 -6.68 -7.87 22.55
CA ILE A 3 -7.29 -8.20 21.26
C ILE A 3 -6.21 -8.37 20.18
N ARG A 4 -5.08 -7.66 20.35
CA ARG A 4 -3.87 -7.75 19.52
C ARG A 4 -3.27 -9.17 19.46
N ARG A 5 -3.40 -9.96 20.53
CA ARG A 5 -2.82 -11.32 20.61
C ARG A 5 -3.69 -12.39 19.95
N LEU A 6 -4.99 -12.12 19.78
CA LEU A 6 -5.95 -13.00 19.11
C LEU A 6 -6.02 -12.73 17.60
N ALA A 7 -5.64 -11.53 17.15
CA ALA A 7 -5.67 -11.12 15.74
C ALA A 7 -4.44 -11.55 14.93
N ARG A 8 -3.30 -11.85 15.58
CA ARG A 8 -2.11 -12.39 14.91
C ARG A 8 -2.43 -13.77 14.35
N GLY A 9 -2.45 -13.90 13.03
CA GLY A 9 -2.56 -15.20 12.38
C GLY A 9 -1.29 -16.01 12.66
N THR A 10 -1.32 -16.90 13.66
CA THR A 10 -0.22 -17.84 13.85
C THR A 10 -0.45 -19.03 12.93
N VAL A 11 0.19 -19.03 11.76
CA VAL A 11 0.20 -20.21 10.89
C VAL A 11 1.07 -21.29 11.55
N GLU A 12 0.54 -22.50 11.70
CA GLU A 12 1.32 -23.62 12.23
C GLU A 12 2.56 -23.87 11.39
N TRP A 13 3.71 -24.10 12.05
CA TRP A 13 5.00 -24.33 11.38
C TRP A 13 4.93 -25.42 10.31
N SER A 14 4.19 -26.50 10.56
CA SER A 14 4.01 -27.61 9.62
C SER A 14 3.34 -27.18 8.30
N ARG A 15 2.49 -26.15 8.34
CA ARG A 15 1.83 -25.58 7.15
C ARG A 15 2.77 -24.63 6.42
N ILE A 16 3.54 -23.81 7.15
CA ILE A 16 4.59 -22.96 6.57
C ILE A 16 5.66 -23.82 5.88
N GLU A 17 6.14 -24.87 6.55
CA GLU A 17 7.10 -25.82 5.98
C GLU A 17 6.59 -26.45 4.68
N ARG A 18 5.28 -26.74 4.60
CA ARG A 18 4.67 -27.25 3.37
C ARG A 18 4.68 -26.21 2.24
N VAL A 19 4.41 -24.95 2.54
CA VAL A 19 4.53 -23.85 1.56
C VAL A 19 5.96 -23.76 1.05
N VAL A 20 6.94 -23.73 1.95
CA VAL A 20 8.37 -23.65 1.61
C VAL A 20 8.83 -24.83 0.75
N ARG A 21 8.44 -26.06 1.09
CA ARG A 21 8.72 -27.24 0.25
C ARG A 21 8.08 -27.16 -1.12
N THR A 22 6.84 -26.66 -1.19
CA THR A 22 6.14 -26.47 -2.46
C THR A 22 6.84 -25.44 -3.34
N LEU A 23 7.35 -24.35 -2.75
CA LEU A 23 8.16 -23.36 -3.46
C LEU A 23 9.47 -23.98 -3.96
N ALA A 24 10.19 -24.72 -3.10
CA ALA A 24 11.40 -25.41 -3.49
C ALA A 24 11.17 -26.37 -4.68
N ASP A 25 10.12 -27.19 -4.60
CA ASP A 25 9.74 -28.12 -5.68
C ASP A 25 9.35 -27.39 -6.97
N ARG A 26 8.57 -26.29 -6.89
CA ARG A 26 8.13 -25.50 -8.06
C ARG A 26 9.28 -24.87 -8.82
N TYR A 27 10.33 -24.48 -8.11
CA TYR A 27 11.48 -23.78 -8.68
C TYR A 27 12.74 -24.66 -8.76
N ASP A 28 12.58 -25.98 -8.70
CA ASP A 28 13.65 -26.99 -8.86
C ASP A 28 14.84 -26.77 -7.90
N ARG A 29 14.54 -26.48 -6.63
CA ARG A 29 15.53 -26.28 -5.54
C ARG A 29 15.50 -27.48 -4.60
N GLU A 30 16.66 -28.10 -4.34
CA GLU A 30 16.77 -29.19 -3.35
C GLU A 30 16.59 -28.70 -1.91
N CYS A 31 17.02 -27.48 -1.62
CA CYS A 31 16.85 -26.81 -0.33
C CYS A 31 16.79 -25.30 -0.53
N VAL A 32 16.17 -24.61 0.43
CA VAL A 32 16.07 -23.15 0.45
C VAL A 32 16.32 -22.63 1.86
N ARG A 33 16.91 -21.44 1.98
CA ARG A 33 17.02 -20.68 3.22
C ARG A 33 15.82 -19.76 3.35
N VAL A 34 15.18 -19.77 4.52
CA VAL A 34 14.02 -18.93 4.82
C VAL A 34 14.34 -18.01 5.98
N GLU A 35 14.08 -16.72 5.81
CA GLU A 35 14.18 -15.70 6.84
C GLU A 35 12.80 -15.06 7.04
N PHE A 36 12.25 -15.14 8.25
CA PHE A 36 10.99 -14.48 8.57
C PHE A 36 11.25 -13.03 8.94
N LEU A 37 10.51 -12.11 8.34
CA LEU A 37 10.63 -10.70 8.67
C LEU A 37 9.86 -10.40 9.96
N GLU A 38 10.40 -9.51 10.79
CA GLU A 38 9.73 -9.01 11.98
C GLU A 38 8.59 -8.08 11.56
N ALA A 39 7.45 -8.66 11.18
CA ALA A 39 6.21 -7.94 10.92
C ALA A 39 5.16 -8.32 11.97
N ASP A 40 4.17 -7.44 12.16
CA ASP A 40 3.13 -7.68 13.16
C ASP A 40 2.24 -8.90 12.83
N ASN A 41 2.36 -9.49 11.62
CA ASN A 41 1.70 -10.71 11.13
C ASN A 41 0.16 -10.66 11.07
N TRP A 42 -0.42 -9.46 11.06
CA TRP A 42 -1.88 -9.28 11.00
C TRP A 42 -2.42 -9.57 9.61
N LEU A 43 -1.68 -9.16 8.59
CA LEU A 43 -2.12 -9.14 7.19
C LEU A 43 -1.55 -10.31 6.37
N SER A 44 -0.37 -10.80 6.73
CA SER A 44 0.25 -12.00 6.18
C SER A 44 1.36 -12.47 7.11
N THR A 45 1.96 -13.63 6.83
CA THR A 45 3.26 -14.02 7.39
C THR A 45 4.31 -13.82 6.29
N PRO A 46 5.11 -12.73 6.33
CA PRO A 46 6.11 -12.46 5.32
C PRO A 46 7.42 -13.19 5.62
N CYS A 47 8.05 -13.74 4.59
CA CYS A 47 9.40 -14.26 4.66
C CYS A 47 10.19 -14.01 3.36
N VAL A 48 11.51 -14.07 3.48
CA VAL A 48 12.45 -13.99 2.37
C VAL A 48 13.03 -15.38 2.14
N ILE A 49 13.11 -15.80 0.88
CA ILE A 49 13.71 -17.06 0.45
C ILE A 49 14.96 -16.78 -0.38
N ASP A 50 16.09 -17.33 0.05
CA ASP A 50 17.40 -17.25 -0.63
C ASP A 50 17.85 -15.82 -1.03
N ASP A 51 17.39 -14.78 -0.31
CA ASP A 51 17.58 -13.36 -0.66
C ASP A 51 17.08 -13.00 -2.07
N GLU A 52 16.22 -13.81 -2.65
CA GLU A 52 15.76 -13.70 -4.03
C GLU A 52 14.25 -13.42 -4.08
N TRP A 53 13.47 -14.09 -3.22
CA TRP A 53 12.01 -13.99 -3.23
C TRP A 53 11.48 -13.47 -1.92
N PHE A 54 10.58 -12.49 -2.02
CA PHE A 54 9.72 -12.09 -0.94
C PHE A 54 8.41 -12.88 -1.04
N VAL A 55 8.03 -13.55 0.04
CA VAL A 55 6.87 -14.45 0.07
C VAL A 55 5.89 -13.97 1.14
N LYS A 56 4.65 -13.70 0.73
CA LYS A 56 3.54 -13.48 1.66
C LYS A 56 2.71 -14.74 1.79
N ILE A 57 2.57 -15.23 3.02
CA ILE A 57 1.67 -16.34 3.33
C ILE A 57 0.41 -15.79 3.98
N VAL A 58 -0.72 -15.94 3.31
CA VAL A 58 -2.02 -15.42 3.75
C VAL A 58 -2.90 -16.57 4.25
N SER A 59 -3.29 -16.51 5.52
CA SER A 59 -4.28 -17.45 6.08
C SER A 59 -5.71 -16.90 5.97
N ARG A 60 -6.71 -17.75 6.21
CA ARG A 60 -8.12 -17.31 6.32
C ARG A 60 -8.33 -16.25 7.40
N GLN A 61 -7.58 -16.35 8.50
CA GLN A 61 -7.66 -15.35 9.56
C GLN A 61 -7.11 -14.00 9.08
N ASN A 62 -6.00 -14.01 8.34
CA ASN A 62 -5.46 -12.80 7.74
C ASN A 62 -6.44 -12.18 6.74
N ALA A 63 -7.03 -12.99 5.86
CA ALA A 63 -8.05 -12.54 4.90
C ALA A 63 -9.27 -11.92 5.59
N LEU A 64 -9.71 -12.48 6.73
CA LEU A 64 -10.80 -11.90 7.53
C LEU A 64 -10.41 -10.54 8.13
N VAL A 65 -9.20 -10.41 8.65
CA VAL A 65 -8.69 -9.13 9.16
C VAL A 65 -8.62 -8.10 8.03
N HIS A 66 -8.13 -8.48 6.85
CA HIS A 66 -8.18 -7.64 5.65
C HIS A 66 -9.60 -7.19 5.34
N ALA A 67 -10.56 -8.11 5.26
CA ALA A 67 -11.95 -7.77 4.95
C ALA A 67 -12.56 -6.78 5.96
N VAL A 68 -12.20 -6.87 7.25
CA VAL A 68 -12.62 -5.91 8.28
C VAL A 68 -11.96 -4.55 8.08
N LEU A 69 -10.65 -4.50 7.83
CA LEU A 69 -9.92 -3.24 7.60
C LEU A 69 -10.39 -2.56 6.31
N THR A 70 -10.53 -3.30 5.22
CA THR A 70 -11.09 -2.80 3.96
C THR A 70 -12.53 -2.33 4.14
N THR A 71 -13.35 -3.03 4.94
CA THR A 71 -14.68 -2.54 5.29
C THR A 71 -14.61 -1.24 6.10
N GLY A 72 -13.67 -1.10 7.03
CA GLY A 72 -13.42 0.16 7.74
C GLY A 72 -13.08 1.31 6.78
N ARG A 73 -12.19 1.05 5.81
CA ARG A 73 -11.85 1.98 4.72
C ARG A 73 -13.11 2.41 3.94
N ASN A 74 -13.93 1.43 3.58
CA ASN A 74 -15.19 1.62 2.84
C ASN A 74 -16.33 2.24 3.64
N VAL A 75 -16.34 2.15 4.98
CA VAL A 75 -17.39 2.72 5.84
C VAL A 75 -17.10 4.17 6.18
N GLY A 76 -15.83 4.57 6.37
CA GLY A 76 -15.54 5.99 6.56
C GLY A 76 -15.66 6.81 5.28
N ALA A 77 -15.53 6.17 4.13
CA ALA A 77 -16.04 6.65 2.83
C ALA A 77 -17.57 6.90 2.79
N PHE A 78 -18.35 6.18 3.60
CA PHE A 78 -19.81 6.31 3.64
C PHE A 78 -20.27 7.58 4.39
N SER A 79 -19.44 8.13 5.28
CA SER A 79 -19.72 9.42 5.95
C SER A 79 -19.71 10.62 5.00
N SER A 80 -19.10 10.49 3.81
CA SER A 80 -19.19 11.46 2.71
C SER A 80 -20.33 11.18 1.71
N GLY A 81 -21.16 10.15 1.95
CA GLY A 81 -22.35 9.84 1.14
C GLY A 81 -22.16 8.78 0.05
N THR A 82 -21.06 8.04 0.07
CA THR A 82 -20.68 7.12 -1.03
C THR A 82 -20.63 5.65 -0.56
N GLU A 83 -21.17 4.70 -1.34
CA GLU A 83 -20.97 3.25 -1.10
C GLU A 83 -19.49 2.86 -1.26
N GLY A 84 -19.02 1.83 -0.55
CA GLY A 84 -17.60 1.47 -0.41
C GLY A 84 -16.77 1.42 -1.70
N PHE A 85 -15.46 1.74 -1.59
CA PHE A 85 -14.54 1.96 -2.72
C PHE A 85 -13.65 0.75 -3.07
N PHE A 86 -13.29 -0.09 -2.10
CA PHE A 86 -12.31 -1.16 -2.25
C PHE A 86 -12.92 -2.58 -2.25
N ASP A 87 -12.35 -3.47 -3.05
CA ASP A 87 -12.76 -4.86 -3.19
C ASP A 87 -12.67 -5.66 -1.89
N ARG A 88 -13.63 -6.56 -1.66
CA ARG A 88 -13.60 -7.56 -0.59
C ARG A 88 -13.31 -8.94 -1.18
N PHE A 89 -12.32 -9.63 -0.62
CA PHE A 89 -11.95 -10.98 -1.03
C PHE A 89 -12.56 -12.02 -0.09
N ASP A 90 -13.12 -13.09 -0.66
CA ASP A 90 -13.77 -14.16 0.10
C ASP A 90 -12.79 -15.27 0.51
N THR A 91 -11.64 -15.37 -0.18
CA THR A 91 -10.63 -16.40 0.08
C THR A 91 -9.18 -15.89 0.09
N PRO A 92 -8.25 -16.54 0.82
CA PRO A 92 -6.83 -16.20 0.78
C PRO A 92 -6.21 -16.30 -0.62
N ARG A 93 -6.73 -17.19 -1.47
CA ARG A 93 -6.27 -17.38 -2.84
C ARG A 93 -6.61 -16.17 -3.70
N GLU A 94 -7.88 -15.76 -3.72
CA GLU A 94 -8.33 -14.59 -4.48
C GLU A 94 -7.56 -13.34 -4.05
N MET A 95 -7.27 -13.21 -2.74
CA MET A 95 -6.50 -12.09 -2.22
C MET A 95 -5.07 -12.03 -2.79
N VAL A 96 -4.34 -13.15 -2.83
CA VAL A 96 -2.97 -13.17 -3.39
C VAL A 96 -2.96 -13.07 -4.92
N GLU A 97 -3.96 -13.63 -5.60
CA GLU A 97 -4.11 -13.51 -7.07
C GLU A 97 -4.41 -12.06 -7.46
N HIS A 98 -5.27 -11.37 -6.70
CA HIS A 98 -5.55 -9.95 -6.96
C HIS A 98 -4.34 -9.05 -6.70
N GLU A 99 -3.60 -9.29 -5.60
CA GLU A 99 -2.38 -8.52 -5.31
C GLU A 99 -1.30 -8.76 -6.38
N TYR A 100 -1.17 -9.99 -6.88
CA TYR A 100 -0.33 -10.31 -8.03
C TYR A 100 -0.74 -9.49 -9.26
N GLU A 101 -2.03 -9.51 -9.64
CA GLU A 101 -2.54 -8.80 -10.82
C GLU A 101 -2.38 -7.27 -10.69
N ALA A 102 -2.62 -6.71 -9.51
CA ALA A 102 -2.42 -5.28 -9.26
C ALA A 102 -0.94 -4.90 -9.40
N THR A 103 -0.04 -5.71 -8.86
CA THR A 103 1.41 -5.51 -8.95
C THR A 103 1.91 -5.65 -10.39
N GLU A 104 1.39 -6.63 -11.14
CA GLU A 104 1.71 -6.83 -12.55
C GLU A 104 1.29 -5.62 -13.38
N ARG A 105 0.06 -5.13 -13.21
CA ARG A 105 -0.43 -3.92 -13.88
C ARG A 105 0.42 -2.68 -13.54
N MET A 106 0.84 -2.51 -12.29
CA MET A 106 1.74 -1.40 -11.92
C MET A 106 3.05 -1.45 -12.71
N GLN A 107 3.65 -2.63 -12.85
CA GLN A 107 4.86 -2.78 -13.67
C GLN A 107 4.60 -2.51 -15.16
N GLU A 108 3.47 -2.97 -15.70
CA GLU A 108 3.10 -2.76 -17.10
C GLU A 108 2.96 -1.29 -17.47
N ILE A 109 2.48 -0.45 -16.53
CA ILE A 109 2.37 1.01 -16.71
C ILE A 109 3.67 1.75 -16.39
N GLY A 110 4.77 1.03 -16.13
CA GLY A 110 6.10 1.58 -15.91
C GLY A 110 6.34 2.10 -14.50
N LEU A 111 5.49 1.76 -13.53
CA LEU A 111 5.76 2.05 -12.12
C LEU A 111 6.67 1.00 -11.51
N ASN A 112 7.56 1.48 -10.65
CA ASN A 112 8.40 0.63 -9.83
C ASN A 112 7.53 -0.06 -8.77
N ALA A 113 7.39 -1.37 -8.93
CA ALA A 113 6.82 -2.30 -7.97
C ALA A 113 7.63 -3.59 -8.03
N PRO A 114 7.72 -4.38 -6.93
CA PRO A 114 8.41 -5.66 -6.95
C PRO A 114 7.81 -6.58 -8.02
N ARG A 115 8.66 -7.14 -8.89
CA ARG A 115 8.24 -8.08 -9.93
C ARG A 115 7.42 -9.23 -9.34
N PRO A 116 6.16 -9.41 -9.77
CA PRO A 116 5.36 -10.53 -9.35
C PRO A 116 5.88 -11.80 -10.04
N ILE A 117 6.01 -12.89 -9.28
CA ILE A 117 6.61 -14.15 -9.75
C ILE A 117 5.55 -15.24 -9.82
N ASP A 118 4.74 -15.41 -8.76
CA ASP A 118 3.72 -16.45 -8.70
C ASP A 118 2.66 -16.13 -7.63
N ALA A 119 1.44 -16.62 -7.82
CA ALA A 119 0.36 -16.54 -6.86
C ALA A 119 -0.46 -17.83 -6.89
N PHE A 120 -0.58 -18.51 -5.74
CA PHE A 120 -1.25 -19.79 -5.67
C PHE A 120 -1.72 -20.13 -4.25
N GLU A 121 -2.45 -21.23 -4.10
CA GLU A 121 -2.87 -21.74 -2.79
C GLU A 121 -2.16 -23.05 -2.44
N VAL A 122 -1.71 -23.18 -1.20
CA VAL A 122 -1.24 -24.44 -0.62
C VAL A 122 -1.91 -24.67 0.72
N ASN A 123 -2.64 -25.77 0.85
CA ASN A 123 -3.24 -26.20 2.12
C ASN A 123 -4.09 -25.09 2.77
N GLY A 124 -4.93 -24.41 1.98
CA GLY A 124 -5.79 -23.32 2.45
C GLY A 124 -5.04 -22.04 2.85
N LEU A 125 -3.78 -21.88 2.42
CA LEU A 125 -3.00 -20.65 2.54
C LEU A 125 -2.78 -20.07 1.15
N GLY A 126 -3.11 -18.79 0.98
CA GLY A 126 -2.66 -18.03 -0.19
C GLY A 126 -1.16 -17.78 -0.07
N VAL A 127 -0.45 -17.88 -1.19
CA VAL A 127 0.98 -17.66 -1.30
C VAL A 127 1.20 -16.70 -2.45
N LEU A 128 1.73 -15.51 -2.15
CA LEU A 128 2.22 -14.56 -3.13
C LEU A 128 3.75 -14.59 -3.12
N VAL A 129 4.36 -14.67 -4.30
CA VAL A 129 5.80 -14.62 -4.50
C VAL A 129 6.12 -13.41 -5.35
N LEU A 130 6.91 -12.50 -4.80
CA LEU A 130 7.43 -11.30 -5.45
C LEU A 130 8.96 -11.37 -5.47
N GLU A 131 9.60 -10.56 -6.31
CA GLU A 131 11.03 -10.32 -6.15
C GLU A 131 11.33 -9.69 -4.79
N TYR A 132 12.43 -10.13 -4.18
CA TYR A 132 12.94 -9.46 -2.99
C TYR A 132 13.78 -8.25 -3.41
N LEU A 133 13.43 -7.08 -2.90
CA LEU A 133 14.26 -5.88 -3.06
C LEU A 133 15.35 -5.91 -1.98
N PRO A 134 16.65 -5.98 -2.31
CA PRO A 134 17.72 -5.95 -1.32
C PRO A 134 17.97 -4.51 -0.83
N GLU A 135 18.40 -4.37 0.42
CA GLU A 135 18.85 -3.07 0.99
C GLU A 135 17.82 -1.92 0.90
N PHE A 136 16.53 -2.25 0.78
CA PHE A 136 15.47 -1.25 0.75
C PHE A 136 15.31 -0.56 2.11
N ARG A 137 14.77 0.67 2.08
CA ARG A 137 14.27 1.37 3.26
C ARG A 137 12.81 1.71 3.04
N SER A 138 11.95 1.51 4.05
CA SER A 138 10.62 2.12 4.01
C SER A 138 10.76 3.64 4.10
N LEU A 139 9.74 4.38 3.69
CA LEU A 139 9.77 5.84 3.73
C LEU A 139 10.01 6.39 5.15
N ASP A 140 9.58 5.66 6.19
CA ASP A 140 9.85 5.98 7.61
C ASP A 140 11.35 6.08 7.92
N ASP A 141 12.17 5.24 7.27
CA ASP A 141 13.61 5.17 7.48
C ASP A 141 14.44 6.00 6.47
N VAL A 142 13.78 6.62 5.49
CA VAL A 142 14.44 7.52 4.53
C VAL A 142 14.71 8.88 5.20
N PRO A 143 15.90 9.48 5.09
CA PRO A 143 16.16 10.82 5.64
C PRO A 143 15.26 11.92 5.08
N ASP A 144 14.82 12.86 5.92
CA ASP A 144 13.87 13.93 5.53
C ASP A 144 14.36 14.78 4.35
N ASP A 145 15.67 15.04 4.24
CA ASP A 145 16.24 15.80 3.12
C ASP A 145 16.07 15.08 1.77
N VAL A 146 16.13 13.75 1.79
CA VAL A 146 15.85 12.91 0.62
C VAL A 146 14.34 12.92 0.32
N VAL A 147 13.50 12.83 1.36
CA VAL A 147 12.03 12.89 1.20
C VAL A 147 11.61 14.24 0.59
N VAL A 148 12.13 15.37 1.08
CA VAL A 148 11.86 16.71 0.51
C VAL A 148 12.22 16.74 -0.98
N GLN A 149 13.41 16.24 -1.33
CA GLN A 149 13.89 16.27 -2.71
C GLN A 149 13.03 15.41 -3.65
N ARG A 150 12.51 14.28 -3.16
CA ARG A 150 11.82 13.29 -3.98
C ARG A 150 10.31 13.27 -3.82
N ALA A 151 9.72 14.08 -2.96
CA ALA A 151 8.27 14.17 -2.83
C ALA A 151 7.55 14.41 -4.18
N PRO A 152 8.05 15.25 -5.11
CA PRO A 152 7.46 15.38 -6.44
C PRO A 152 7.45 14.07 -7.26
N GLU A 153 8.49 13.24 -7.13
CA GLU A 153 8.58 11.93 -7.78
C GLU A 153 7.47 10.99 -7.29
N LEU A 154 7.24 10.94 -5.97
CA LEU A 154 6.18 10.15 -5.37
C LEU A 154 4.80 10.55 -5.90
N PHE A 155 4.51 11.85 -5.98
CA PHE A 155 3.23 12.33 -6.54
C PHE A 155 3.11 12.06 -8.04
N ALA A 156 4.22 12.10 -8.80
CA ALA A 156 4.22 11.72 -10.22
C ALA A 156 3.93 10.23 -10.42
N MET A 157 4.48 9.36 -9.57
CA MET A 157 4.16 7.93 -9.56
C MET A 157 2.68 7.70 -9.25
N LEU A 158 2.16 8.40 -8.24
CA LEU A 158 0.76 8.29 -7.84
C LEU A 158 -0.20 8.79 -8.95
N ALA A 159 0.15 9.89 -9.62
CA ALA A 159 -0.62 10.41 -10.74
C ALA A 159 -0.63 9.43 -11.92
N THR A 160 0.51 8.80 -12.23
CA THR A 160 0.62 7.76 -13.26
C THR A 160 -0.28 6.57 -12.92
N LEU A 161 -0.35 6.16 -11.65
CA LEU A 161 -1.24 5.09 -11.19
C LEU A 161 -2.71 5.44 -11.48
N HIS A 162 -3.14 6.66 -11.10
CA HIS A 162 -4.50 7.15 -11.29
C HIS A 162 -4.87 7.33 -12.77
N GLU A 163 -3.95 7.81 -13.60
CA GLU A 163 -4.16 7.96 -15.06
C GLU A 163 -4.47 6.64 -15.77
N HIS A 164 -4.03 5.51 -15.18
CA HIS A 164 -4.28 4.16 -15.70
C HIS A 164 -5.45 3.46 -15.00
N GLY A 165 -6.26 4.18 -14.23
CA GLY A 165 -7.45 3.64 -13.54
C GLY A 165 -7.11 2.73 -12.35
N LEU A 166 -5.88 2.79 -11.84
CA LEU A 166 -5.45 2.09 -10.64
C LEU A 166 -5.43 3.05 -9.45
N ALA A 167 -5.39 2.51 -8.24
CA ALA A 167 -5.10 3.29 -7.04
C ALA A 167 -4.24 2.49 -6.08
N HIS A 168 -3.60 3.17 -5.14
CA HIS A 168 -2.87 2.49 -4.10
C HIS A 168 -3.82 1.96 -3.03
N GLY A 169 -4.77 2.77 -2.56
CA GLY A 169 -5.81 2.39 -1.58
C GLY A 169 -5.33 2.14 -0.14
N ASP A 170 -4.02 2.05 0.07
CA ASP A 170 -3.39 1.86 1.38
C ASP A 170 -2.03 2.55 1.47
N LEU A 171 -1.94 3.77 0.94
CA LEU A 171 -0.70 4.51 0.92
C LEU A 171 -0.29 4.93 2.35
N ARG A 172 0.79 4.33 2.84
CA ARG A 172 1.40 4.56 4.15
C ARG A 172 2.92 4.42 4.01
N ALA A 173 3.68 4.98 4.94
CA ALA A 173 5.14 5.04 4.82
C ALA A 173 5.80 3.65 4.64
N GLU A 174 5.25 2.61 5.28
CA GLU A 174 5.70 1.22 5.12
C GLU A 174 5.47 0.64 3.72
N ASN A 175 4.50 1.15 2.96
CA ASN A 175 4.16 0.68 1.62
C ASN A 175 4.89 1.45 0.50
N ILE A 176 5.78 2.37 0.88
CA ILE A 176 6.61 3.14 -0.02
C ILE A 176 8.06 2.80 0.31
N LEU A 177 8.74 2.12 -0.61
CA LEU A 177 10.11 1.68 -0.40
C LEU A 177 11.07 2.52 -1.25
N LEU A 178 12.23 2.85 -0.71
CA LEU A 178 13.36 3.40 -1.46
C LEU A 178 14.40 2.28 -1.63
N CYS A 179 14.65 1.89 -2.88
CA CYS A 179 15.62 0.87 -3.24
C CYS A 179 16.42 1.36 -4.46
N ASN A 180 17.75 1.24 -4.43
CA ASN A 180 18.63 1.70 -5.52
C ASN A 180 18.34 3.15 -5.99
N ASP A 181 18.07 4.06 -5.06
CA ASP A 181 17.72 5.46 -5.36
C ASP A 181 16.45 5.61 -6.21
N GLU A 182 15.50 4.67 -6.13
CA GLU A 182 14.19 4.76 -6.77
C GLU A 182 13.08 4.39 -5.79
N PHE A 183 11.95 5.09 -5.85
CA PHE A 183 10.78 4.71 -5.07
C PHE A 183 10.06 3.52 -5.69
N TYR A 184 9.49 2.68 -4.84
CA TYR A 184 8.66 1.53 -5.18
C TYR A 184 7.36 1.61 -4.39
N PHE A 185 6.24 1.27 -5.05
CA PHE A 185 4.99 0.98 -4.36
C PHE A 185 4.83 -0.52 -4.14
N ILE A 186 4.34 -0.87 -2.95
CA ILE A 186 3.92 -2.23 -2.60
C ILE A 186 2.49 -2.21 -2.09
N ASP A 187 1.81 -3.35 -2.12
CA ASP A 187 0.49 -3.53 -1.50
C ASP A 187 -0.59 -2.58 -2.08
N ALA A 188 -0.47 -2.24 -3.37
CA ALA A 188 -1.52 -1.52 -4.09
C ALA A 188 -2.72 -2.42 -4.39
N THR A 189 -3.85 -1.81 -4.73
CA THR A 189 -5.12 -2.50 -5.01
C THR A 189 -5.73 -2.07 -6.34
N SER A 190 -6.67 -2.83 -6.88
CA SER A 190 -7.49 -2.35 -8.00
C SER A 190 -8.67 -1.51 -7.51
N VAL A 191 -9.21 -0.66 -8.39
CA VAL A 191 -10.38 0.19 -8.14
C VAL A 191 -11.47 -0.18 -9.12
N HIS A 192 -12.73 0.05 -8.74
CA HIS A 192 -13.84 0.04 -9.69
C HIS A 192 -13.84 1.32 -10.56
N ASP A 193 -14.05 1.15 -11.87
CA ASP A 193 -14.03 2.25 -12.86
C ASP A 193 -14.97 3.43 -12.53
N ASP A 194 -16.02 3.22 -11.74
CA ASP A 194 -16.99 4.25 -11.34
C ASP A 194 -16.57 5.06 -10.10
N ARG A 195 -15.37 4.83 -9.55
CA ARG A 195 -14.85 5.43 -8.31
C ARG A 195 -13.47 6.10 -8.45
N VAL A 196 -13.01 6.35 -9.67
CA VAL A 196 -11.65 6.85 -9.93
C VAL A 196 -11.40 8.20 -9.24
N ASP A 197 -12.36 9.12 -9.30
CA ASP A 197 -12.22 10.47 -8.72
C ASP A 197 -12.11 10.43 -7.18
N GLU A 198 -12.97 9.66 -6.50
CA GLU A 198 -12.91 9.53 -5.05
C GLU A 198 -11.64 8.79 -4.58
N THR A 199 -11.22 7.77 -5.33
CA THR A 199 -10.03 7.00 -4.95
C THR A 199 -8.75 7.81 -5.18
N THR A 200 -8.71 8.60 -6.25
CA THR A 200 -7.65 9.59 -6.50
C THR A 200 -7.52 10.57 -5.34
N ALA A 201 -8.65 11.16 -4.92
CA ALA A 201 -8.68 12.12 -3.82
C ALA A 201 -8.25 11.48 -2.49
N TYR A 202 -8.69 10.24 -2.23
CA TYR A 202 -8.32 9.50 -1.03
C TYR A 202 -6.82 9.17 -0.97
N ASP A 203 -6.25 8.66 -2.06
CA ASP A 203 -4.82 8.36 -2.14
C ASP A 203 -3.97 9.61 -1.99
N LEU A 204 -4.36 10.71 -2.65
CA LEU A 204 -3.70 12.00 -2.54
C LEU A 204 -3.73 12.53 -1.09
N ALA A 205 -4.86 12.36 -0.38
CA ALA A 205 -4.96 12.69 1.03
C ALA A 205 -4.04 11.82 1.91
N CYS A 206 -3.92 10.52 1.62
CA CYS A 206 -3.01 9.62 2.31
C CYS A 206 -1.54 10.01 2.06
N ALA A 207 -1.18 10.37 0.82
CA ALA A 207 0.17 10.81 0.45
C ALA A 207 0.56 12.08 1.22
N LEU A 208 -0.33 13.07 1.26
CA LEU A 208 -0.13 14.31 2.01
C LEU A 208 0.00 14.04 3.51
N ALA A 209 -0.82 13.16 4.07
CA ALA A 209 -0.77 12.77 5.48
C ALA A 209 0.53 12.04 5.85
N VAL A 210 1.11 11.29 4.92
CA VAL A 210 2.40 10.61 5.10
C VAL A 210 3.57 11.60 5.02
N LEU A 211 3.50 12.59 4.12
CA LEU A 211 4.59 13.53 3.87
C LEU A 211 4.61 14.73 4.84
N GLU A 212 3.45 15.24 5.25
CA GLU A 212 3.37 16.44 6.10
C GLU A 212 4.22 16.37 7.37
N PRO A 213 4.20 15.28 8.16
CA PRO A 213 5.02 15.19 9.37
C PRO A 213 6.52 15.20 9.11
N ARG A 214 6.94 14.88 7.87
CA ARG A 214 8.34 14.71 7.46
C ARG A 214 8.91 15.97 6.86
N ILE A 215 8.13 16.65 6.01
CA ILE A 215 8.61 17.78 5.21
C ILE A 215 7.86 19.08 5.44
N GLY A 216 6.78 19.04 6.22
CA GLY A 216 5.89 20.17 6.45
C GLY A 216 4.73 20.22 5.44
N PRO A 217 3.62 20.89 5.81
CA PRO A 217 2.40 20.91 5.01
C PRO A 217 2.57 21.67 3.70
N ARG A 218 3.36 22.74 3.70
CA ARG A 218 3.58 23.57 2.51
C ARG A 218 4.39 22.81 1.47
N GLU A 219 5.53 22.25 1.87
CA GLU A 219 6.40 21.48 1.00
C GLU A 219 5.69 20.24 0.43
N ALA A 220 4.86 19.57 1.23
CA ALA A 220 4.04 18.45 0.78
C ALA A 220 2.99 18.86 -0.27
N VAL A 221 2.28 19.97 -0.05
CA VAL A 221 1.28 20.48 -1.01
C VAL A 221 1.95 21.04 -2.27
N ASP A 222 3.07 21.76 -2.15
CA ASP A 222 3.84 22.27 -3.28
C ASP A 222 4.33 21.10 -4.16
N ALA A 223 4.80 19.99 -3.55
CA ALA A 223 5.16 18.78 -4.27
C ALA A 223 3.95 18.13 -4.97
N ALA A 224 2.80 18.04 -4.30
CA ALA A 224 1.58 17.50 -4.90
C ALA A 224 1.11 18.30 -6.11
N ALA A 225 1.21 19.63 -6.02
CA ALA A 225 0.84 20.56 -7.10
C ALA A 225 1.71 20.42 -8.36
N THR A 226 2.86 19.72 -8.28
CA THR A 226 3.67 19.43 -9.48
C THR A 226 3.05 18.35 -10.38
N ALA A 227 2.19 17.50 -9.83
CA ALA A 227 1.56 16.39 -10.56
C ALA A 227 0.02 16.52 -10.65
N TYR A 228 -0.60 17.21 -9.70
CA TYR A 228 -2.05 17.33 -9.60
C TYR A 228 -2.54 18.76 -9.82
N ASN A 229 -3.69 18.88 -10.48
CA ASN A 229 -4.36 20.16 -10.68
C ASN A 229 -5.09 20.63 -9.39
N PRO A 230 -5.51 21.91 -9.34
CA PRO A 230 -6.22 22.47 -8.18
C PRO A 230 -7.47 21.71 -7.77
N SER A 231 -8.26 21.20 -8.72
CA SER A 231 -9.47 20.43 -8.40
C SER A 231 -9.15 19.13 -7.67
N HIS A 232 -8.09 18.39 -8.07
CA HIS A 232 -7.66 17.18 -7.37
C HIS A 232 -7.21 17.48 -5.94
N LEU A 233 -6.43 18.56 -5.75
CA LEU A 233 -5.98 19.01 -4.43
C LEU A 233 -7.16 19.38 -3.51
N LEU A 234 -8.17 20.07 -4.05
CA LEU A 234 -9.39 20.41 -3.32
C LEU A 234 -10.24 19.18 -2.98
N SER A 235 -10.30 18.17 -3.85
CA SER A 235 -11.00 16.91 -3.57
C SER A 235 -10.30 16.14 -2.45
N ALA A 236 -8.97 16.06 -2.45
CA ALA A 236 -8.21 15.37 -1.41
C ALA A 236 -8.44 15.96 -0.01
N ARG A 237 -8.66 17.28 0.06
CA ARG A 237 -9.01 18.00 1.30
C ARG A 237 -10.23 17.42 2.03
N GLU A 238 -11.18 16.85 1.28
CA GLU A 238 -12.41 16.25 1.83
C GLU A 238 -12.12 14.96 2.59
N PHE A 239 -11.05 14.24 2.21
CA PHE A 239 -10.66 12.98 2.81
C PHE A 239 -9.73 13.13 4.02
N LEU A 240 -9.13 14.30 4.27
CA LEU A 240 -8.16 14.49 5.36
C LEU A 240 -8.74 14.15 6.76
N ASP A 241 -10.01 14.46 7.04
CA ASP A 241 -10.63 14.07 8.30
C ASP A 241 -10.74 12.56 8.45
N PHE A 242 -11.00 11.88 7.33
CA PHE A 242 -11.12 10.43 7.31
C PHE A 242 -9.76 9.76 7.49
N VAL A 243 -8.74 10.23 6.76
CA VAL A 243 -7.37 9.73 6.87
C VAL A 243 -6.85 9.88 8.30
N ARG A 244 -7.18 10.97 9.00
CA ARG A 244 -6.81 11.21 10.40
C ARG A 244 -7.42 10.22 11.41
N LEU A 245 -8.50 9.52 11.05
CA LEU A 245 -9.07 8.47 11.92
C LEU A 245 -8.24 7.18 11.89
N ARG A 246 -7.34 7.05 10.91
CA ARG A 246 -6.48 5.87 10.79
C ARG A 246 -5.32 5.94 11.79
N PRO A 247 -5.00 4.82 12.47
CA PRO A 247 -3.95 4.80 13.49
C PRO A 247 -2.53 4.92 12.92
N ASP A 248 -2.36 4.69 11.61
CA ASP A 248 -1.08 4.73 10.90
C ASP A 248 -0.78 6.10 10.26
N HIS A 249 -1.62 7.10 10.50
CA HIS A 249 -1.41 8.48 10.05
C HIS A 249 -1.55 9.46 11.21
N GLU A 250 -0.47 10.16 11.54
CA GLU A 250 -0.44 11.24 12.52
C GLU A 250 0.09 12.51 11.86
N PHE A 251 -0.80 13.46 11.56
CA PHE A 251 -0.49 14.67 10.78
C PHE A 251 -1.37 15.85 11.19
N ASP A 252 -0.95 17.07 10.88
CA ASP A 252 -1.75 18.28 11.08
C ASP A 252 -2.75 18.50 9.93
N SER A 253 -3.91 17.87 10.07
CA SER A 253 -5.02 18.00 9.11
C SER A 253 -5.50 19.45 8.92
N THR A 254 -5.34 20.32 9.92
CA THR A 254 -5.85 21.71 9.86
C THR A 254 -4.93 22.55 8.98
N THR A 255 -3.62 22.43 9.19
CA THR A 255 -2.64 23.20 8.43
C THR A 255 -2.58 22.71 6.98
N LEU A 256 -2.63 21.39 6.74
CA LEU A 256 -2.72 20.84 5.37
C LEU A 256 -3.92 21.37 4.59
N ARG A 257 -5.10 21.44 5.23
CA ARG A 257 -6.29 22.02 4.59
C ARG A 257 -6.08 23.46 4.16
N SER A 258 -5.46 24.26 5.02
CA SER A 258 -5.19 25.66 4.70
C SER A 258 -4.21 25.81 3.53
N GLU A 259 -3.18 24.97 3.45
CA GLU A 259 -2.22 25.02 2.32
C GLU A 259 -2.88 24.56 1.00
N LEU A 260 -3.71 23.51 1.03
CA LEU A 260 -4.46 23.06 -0.15
C LEU A 260 -5.39 24.16 -0.69
N GLU A 261 -6.09 24.89 0.19
CA GLU A 261 -6.97 26.00 -0.20
C GLU A 261 -6.18 27.15 -0.84
N LYS A 262 -5.03 27.52 -0.27
CA LYS A 262 -4.17 28.59 -0.83
C LYS A 262 -3.69 28.27 -2.24
N VAL A 263 -3.20 27.05 -2.48
CA VAL A 263 -2.68 26.65 -3.79
C VAL A 263 -3.80 26.60 -4.83
N ALA A 264 -5.00 26.16 -4.42
CA ALA A 264 -6.15 26.13 -5.29
C ALA A 264 -6.65 27.53 -5.68
N ASP A 265 -6.69 28.47 -4.74
CA ASP A 265 -7.07 29.86 -5.00
C ASP A 265 -6.07 30.57 -5.93
N LEU A 266 -4.76 30.34 -5.74
CA LEU A 266 -3.70 30.93 -6.57
C LEU A 266 -3.66 30.41 -8.01
N SER A 267 -4.21 29.23 -8.26
CA SER A 267 -4.20 28.58 -9.58
C SER A 267 -5.48 28.83 -10.38
N GLY A 268 -6.49 29.46 -9.75
CA GLY A 268 -7.76 29.85 -10.38
C GLY A 268 -7.78 31.28 -10.96
N GLU A 269 -6.70 32.04 -10.76
CA GLU A 269 -6.45 33.37 -11.38
C GLU A 269 -5.61 33.26 -12.66
#